data_AF-A0A3M1CZA9-F1
#
_entry.id   AF-A0A3M1CZA9-F1
#
_cell.length_a   1.000
_cell.length_b   1.000
_cell.length_c   1.000
_cell.angle_alpha   90.00
_cell.angle_beta   90.00
_cell.angle_gamma   90.00
#
_symmetry.space_group_name_H-M   'P 1'
#
loop_
_entity.id
_entity.type
_entity.pdbx_description
1 polymer ?
#
loop_
_entity_poly.entity_id
_entity_poly.type
_entity_poly.pdbx_seq_one_letter_code
_entity_poly.pdbx_strand_id
1 'polypeptide(L)'
;MRGSHIRANLALILAFWLTAVVAVRAQDTNVDSLFGGQYVPDIGTFLQIGGNSLAGYSWDGRLFFTSSLSGTRQAYRLTKEGWPYQITFFSDGIDFFTLSWGGDLAIVGASVGGSEQSQLFLV
;
A
#
# COMPACT_ATOMS: atom_id res chain seq x y z
N MET A 1 11.83 -16.66 65.18
CA MET A 1 11.01 -17.40 64.20
C MET A 1 10.31 -16.41 63.26
N ARG A 2 10.93 -16.02 62.13
CA ARG A 2 10.31 -15.07 61.16
C ARG A 2 10.91 -15.14 59.74
N GLY A 3 11.58 -16.24 59.37
CA GLY A 3 12.37 -16.34 58.14
C GLY A 3 11.91 -17.38 57.10
N SER A 4 10.99 -18.30 57.43
CA SER A 4 10.60 -19.38 56.51
C SER A 4 9.44 -19.02 55.57
N HIS A 5 8.54 -18.11 55.96
CA HIS A 5 7.36 -17.76 55.17
C HIS A 5 7.63 -16.87 53.95
N ILE A 6 8.73 -16.10 53.95
CA ILE A 6 9.10 -15.20 52.84
C ILE A 6 9.70 -15.98 51.65
N ARG A 7 10.43 -17.07 51.94
CA ARG A 7 11.08 -17.90 50.91
C ARG A 7 10.10 -18.78 50.13
N ALA A 8 9.03 -19.24 50.78
CA ALA A 8 7.97 -20.02 50.13
C ALA A 8 7.16 -19.18 49.12
N ASN A 9 6.91 -17.90 49.43
CA ASN A 9 6.16 -17.01 48.55
C ASN A 9 6.95 -16.57 47.30
N LEU A 10 8.27 -16.40 47.42
CA LEU A 10 9.11 -16.06 46.26
C LEU A 10 9.20 -17.21 45.24
N ALA A 11 9.29 -18.46 45.71
CA ALA A 11 9.35 -19.63 44.85
C ALA A 11 8.02 -19.87 44.08
N LEU A 12 6.88 -19.58 44.72
CA LEU A 12 5.57 -19.70 44.10
C LEU A 12 5.34 -18.62 43.02
N ILE A 13 5.81 -17.39 43.27
CA ILE A 13 5.73 -16.27 42.32
C ILE A 13 6.65 -16.49 41.12
N LEU A 14 7.86 -17.01 41.32
CA LEU A 14 8.79 -17.38 40.23
C LEU A 14 8.27 -18.55 39.39
N ALA A 15 7.62 -19.56 40.01
CA ALA A 15 7.01 -20.66 39.29
C ALA A 15 5.82 -20.20 38.41
N PHE A 16 5.02 -19.23 38.89
CA PHE A 16 3.90 -18.66 38.13
C PHE A 16 4.38 -17.87 36.90
N TRP A 17 5.50 -17.15 37.02
CA TRP A 17 6.13 -16.45 35.88
C TRP A 17 6.79 -17.41 34.89
N LEU A 18 7.35 -18.54 35.34
CA LEU A 18 7.93 -19.55 34.44
C LEU A 18 6.87 -20.27 33.59
N THR A 19 5.64 -20.43 34.10
CA THR A 19 4.54 -21.03 33.33
C THR A 19 3.87 -20.07 32.35
N ALA A 20 3.94 -18.76 32.58
CA ALA A 20 3.32 -17.77 31.69
C ALA A 20 4.10 -17.55 30.37
N VAL A 21 5.36 -17.98 30.29
CA VAL A 21 6.21 -17.80 29.09
C VAL A 21 6.03 -18.92 28.04
N VAL A 22 5.38 -20.04 28.37
CA VAL A 22 5.36 -21.23 27.49
C VAL A 22 4.08 -21.39 26.65
N ALA A 23 3.08 -20.52 26.80
CA ALA A 23 1.80 -20.67 26.09
C ALA A 23 1.40 -19.46 25.25
N VAL A 24 2.34 -18.89 24.49
CA VAL A 24 1.98 -18.22 23.23
C VAL A 24 2.46 -19.12 22.11
N ARG A 25 1.68 -20.17 21.82
CA ARG A 25 1.76 -20.77 20.50
C ARG A 25 1.02 -19.83 19.58
N ALA A 26 1.71 -19.29 18.57
CA ALA A 26 1.02 -18.78 17.40
C ALA A 26 0.07 -19.89 16.95
N GLN A 27 -1.22 -19.63 17.06
CA GLN A 27 -2.20 -20.50 16.45
C GLN A 27 -1.93 -20.34 14.95
N ASP A 28 -1.23 -21.31 14.36
CA ASP A 28 -1.17 -21.45 12.91
C ASP A 28 -2.62 -21.58 12.47
N THR A 29 -3.25 -20.47 12.09
CA THR A 29 -4.45 -20.49 11.30
C THR A 29 -4.03 -21.15 10.00
N ASN A 30 -4.20 -22.46 9.94
CA ASN A 30 -4.05 -23.24 8.73
C ASN A 30 -5.10 -22.70 7.75
N VAL A 31 -4.71 -21.69 6.99
CA VAL A 31 -5.54 -21.03 5.98
C VAL A 31 -5.96 -22.05 4.92
N ASP A 32 -5.19 -23.13 4.70
CA ASP A 32 -5.53 -24.20 3.77
C ASP A 32 -6.86 -24.88 4.11
N SER A 33 -7.24 -24.93 5.39
CA SER A 33 -8.54 -25.46 5.85
C SER A 33 -9.72 -24.56 5.48
N LEU A 34 -9.50 -23.24 5.36
CA LEU A 34 -10.54 -22.28 4.95
C LEU A 34 -10.88 -22.40 3.46
N PHE A 35 -9.95 -22.92 2.66
CA PHE A 35 -10.10 -23.04 1.21
C PHE A 35 -10.15 -24.49 0.73
N GLY A 36 -10.39 -25.46 1.63
CA GLY A 36 -10.57 -26.86 1.26
C GLY A 36 -9.37 -27.48 0.54
N GLY A 37 -8.16 -27.05 0.86
CA GLY A 37 -6.93 -27.49 0.18
C GLY A 37 -6.72 -26.90 -1.22
N GLN A 38 -7.51 -25.90 -1.64
CA GLN A 38 -7.23 -25.12 -2.84
C GLN A 38 -6.01 -24.21 -2.64
N TYR A 39 -5.23 -24.01 -3.70
CA TYR A 39 -4.13 -23.06 -3.71
C TYR A 39 -4.65 -21.65 -3.41
N VAL A 40 -4.07 -21.03 -2.38
CA VAL A 40 -4.28 -19.63 -2.02
C VAL A 40 -3.01 -18.87 -2.40
N PRO A 41 -3.08 -17.87 -3.30
CA PRO A 41 -1.93 -17.04 -3.58
C PRO A 41 -1.44 -16.35 -2.31
N ASP A 42 -0.12 -16.24 -2.16
CA ASP A 42 0.49 -15.46 -1.08
C ASP A 42 -0.05 -14.01 -1.10
N ILE A 43 -0.17 -13.38 0.08
CA ILE A 43 -0.66 -12.00 0.21
C ILE A 43 0.16 -11.03 -0.66
N GLY A 44 1.46 -11.27 -0.82
CA GLY A 44 2.35 -10.53 -1.71
C GLY A 44 1.94 -10.54 -3.17
N THR A 45 1.18 -11.55 -3.62
CA THR A 45 0.57 -11.57 -4.96
C THR A 45 -0.43 -10.43 -5.14
N PHE A 46 -1.26 -10.18 -4.13
CA PHE A 46 -2.27 -9.13 -4.18
C PHE A 46 -1.66 -7.74 -3.96
N LEU A 47 -0.54 -7.64 -3.23
CA LEU A 47 0.19 -6.39 -3.06
C LEU A 47 0.88 -5.90 -4.35
N GLN A 48 0.98 -6.75 -5.38
CA GLN A 48 1.48 -6.37 -6.70
C GLN A 48 0.40 -5.72 -7.59
N ILE A 49 -0.87 -5.75 -7.17
CA ILE A 49 -1.97 -5.17 -7.95
C ILE A 49 -2.05 -3.67 -7.65
N GLY A 50 -1.69 -2.87 -8.66
CA GLY A 50 -1.90 -1.42 -8.63
C GLY A 50 -3.32 -1.01 -9.02
N GLY A 51 -3.67 0.24 -8.74
CA GLY A 51 -4.89 0.87 -9.22
C GLY A 51 -4.64 1.69 -10.49
N ASN A 52 -5.63 1.71 -11.40
CA ASN A 52 -5.66 2.62 -12.54
C ASN A 52 -6.95 3.45 -12.49
N SER A 53 -6.88 4.72 -12.90
CA SER A 53 -8.07 5.56 -13.04
C SER A 53 -7.98 6.41 -14.29
N LEU A 54 -9.08 6.54 -15.02
CA LEU A 54 -9.16 7.43 -16.18
C LEU A 54 -8.80 8.87 -15.75
N ALA A 55 -7.89 9.50 -16.49
CA ALA A 55 -7.47 10.87 -16.25
C ALA A 55 -8.02 11.82 -17.31
N GLY A 56 -8.22 11.35 -18.53
CA GLY A 56 -8.83 12.12 -19.60
C GLY A 56 -8.75 11.47 -20.97
N TYR A 57 -9.47 12.07 -21.91
CA TYR A 57 -9.45 11.72 -23.32
C TYR A 57 -9.46 13.01 -24.13
N SER A 58 -8.49 13.19 -25.02
CA SER A 58 -8.41 14.37 -25.89
C SER A 58 -9.27 14.20 -27.14
N TRP A 59 -9.60 15.32 -27.81
CA TRP A 59 -10.42 15.30 -29.03
C TRP A 59 -9.79 14.53 -30.19
N ASP A 60 -8.46 14.45 -30.26
CA ASP A 60 -7.73 13.66 -31.26
C ASP A 60 -7.58 12.18 -30.89
N GLY A 61 -8.14 11.77 -29.76
CA GLY A 61 -8.27 10.38 -29.36
C GLY A 61 -7.14 9.81 -28.50
N ARG A 62 -6.28 10.66 -27.92
CA ARG A 62 -5.29 10.20 -26.95
C ARG A 62 -5.96 9.94 -25.60
N LEU A 63 -5.69 8.78 -25.02
CA LEU A 63 -6.16 8.41 -23.69
C LEU A 63 -5.08 8.66 -22.65
N PHE A 64 -5.49 9.26 -21.53
CA PHE A 64 -4.67 9.53 -20.37
C PHE A 64 -5.26 8.83 -19.14
N PHE A 65 -4.40 8.26 -18.30
CA PHE A 65 -4.81 7.59 -17.07
C PHE A 65 -3.79 7.86 -15.96
N THR A 66 -4.22 7.68 -14.72
CA THR A 66 -3.36 7.72 -13.54
C THR A 66 -3.11 6.32 -13.03
N SER A 67 -1.90 6.07 -12.55
CA SER A 67 -1.51 4.76 -12.03
C SER A 67 -0.31 4.86 -11.09
N SER A 68 -0.11 3.83 -10.27
CA SER A 68 1.07 3.67 -9.41
C SER A 68 2.12 2.73 -10.00
N LEU A 69 2.10 2.47 -11.31
CA LEU A 69 3.04 1.58 -12.02
C LEU A 69 4.52 1.90 -11.75
N SER A 70 4.85 3.17 -11.54
CA SER A 70 6.19 3.66 -11.23
C SER A 70 6.49 3.80 -9.73
N GLY A 71 5.67 3.20 -8.87
CA GLY A 71 5.83 3.22 -7.40
C GLY A 71 5.03 4.32 -6.68
N THR A 72 4.71 5.43 -7.35
CA THR A 72 3.80 6.48 -6.84
C THR A 72 2.79 6.85 -7.90
N ARG A 73 1.68 7.51 -7.51
CA ARG A 73 0.62 7.90 -8.44
C ARG A 73 1.16 8.90 -9.46
N GLN A 74 1.18 8.54 -10.74
CA GLN A 74 1.59 9.39 -11.85
C GLN A 74 0.53 9.39 -12.95
N ALA A 75 0.60 10.37 -13.84
CA ALA A 75 -0.16 10.37 -15.09
C ALA A 75 0.64 9.68 -16.22
N TYR A 76 -0.09 8.99 -17.07
CA TYR A 76 0.39 8.25 -18.23
C TYR A 76 -0.51 8.56 -19.42
N ARG A 77 0.08 8.50 -20.61
CA ARG A 77 -0.63 8.50 -21.89
C ARG A 77 -0.48 7.14 -22.55
N LEU A 78 -1.52 6.60 -23.17
CA LEU A 78 -1.36 5.43 -24.03
C LEU A 78 -0.77 5.84 -25.39
N THR A 79 0.22 5.09 -25.87
CA THR A 79 0.66 5.16 -27.28
C THR A 79 -0.42 4.59 -28.20
N LYS A 80 -0.27 4.78 -29.52
CA LYS A 80 -1.20 4.23 -30.51
C LYS A 80 -1.28 2.70 -30.46
N GLU A 81 -0.20 2.06 -30.02
CA GLU A 81 -0.07 0.61 -29.86
C GLU A 81 -0.60 0.11 -28.50
N GLY A 82 -1.09 1.02 -27.64
CA GLY A 82 -1.65 0.68 -26.34
C GLY A 82 -0.63 0.58 -25.20
N TRP A 83 0.60 1.06 -25.39
CA TRP A 83 1.62 1.04 -24.34
C TRP A 83 1.52 2.28 -23.43
N PRO A 84 1.64 2.14 -22.09
CA PRO A 84 1.77 3.27 -21.19
C PRO A 84 3.05 4.07 -21.41
N TYR A 85 2.92 5.39 -21.50
CA TYR A 85 4.02 6.35 -21.53
C TYR A 85 3.84 7.34 -20.38
N GLN A 86 4.77 7.34 -19.42
CA GLN A 86 4.72 8.21 -18.24
C GLN A 86 4.97 9.68 -18.62
N ILE A 87 4.14 10.58 -18.10
CA ILE A 87 4.22 12.02 -18.42
C ILE A 87 4.41 12.92 -17.19
N THR A 88 4.34 12.38 -15.97
CA THR A 88 4.67 13.08 -14.73
C THR A 88 5.71 12.31 -13.93
N PHE A 89 6.54 12.99 -13.14
CA PHE A 89 7.71 12.40 -12.45
C PHE A 89 7.90 12.94 -11.03
N PHE A 90 6.81 13.28 -10.33
CA PHE A 90 6.89 13.79 -8.96
C PHE A 90 7.26 12.66 -8.00
N SER A 91 8.27 12.84 -7.13
CA SER A 91 8.74 11.77 -6.24
C SER A 91 7.61 11.18 -5.38
N ASP A 92 6.73 12.05 -4.89
CA ASP A 92 5.66 11.69 -3.95
C ASP A 92 4.33 11.40 -4.68
N GLY A 93 4.34 11.50 -6.00
CA GLY A 93 3.17 11.35 -6.85
C GLY A 93 2.38 12.63 -7.07
N ILE A 94 1.34 12.51 -7.88
CA ILE A 94 0.36 13.57 -8.15
C ILE A 94 -0.90 13.36 -7.31
N ASP A 95 -1.50 14.46 -6.86
CA ASP A 95 -2.78 14.48 -6.17
C ASP A 95 -3.92 14.41 -7.20
N PHE A 96 -3.80 15.18 -8.29
CA PHE A 96 -4.77 15.20 -9.40
C PHE A 96 -4.15 15.58 -10.76
N PHE A 97 -4.89 15.31 -11.82
CA PHE A 97 -4.54 15.62 -13.21
C PHE A 97 -5.79 16.10 -13.95
N THR A 98 -5.71 17.24 -14.62
CA THR A 98 -6.80 17.81 -15.42
C THR A 98 -6.29 18.14 -16.83
N LEU A 99 -6.77 17.39 -17.82
CA LEU A 99 -6.37 17.53 -19.22
C LEU A 99 -7.11 18.68 -19.91
N SER A 100 -6.40 19.44 -20.74
CA SER A 100 -7.03 20.35 -21.71
C SER A 100 -7.74 19.57 -22.82
N TRP A 101 -8.80 20.14 -23.41
CA TRP A 101 -9.56 19.47 -24.49
C TRP A 101 -8.70 18.99 -25.67
N GLY A 102 -7.69 19.77 -26.06
CA GLY A 102 -6.75 19.44 -27.13
C GLY A 102 -5.76 18.33 -26.77
N GLY A 103 -5.54 18.06 -25.48
CA GLY A 103 -4.61 17.03 -25.00
C GLY A 103 -3.14 17.44 -24.97
N ASP A 104 -2.84 18.72 -25.17
CA ASP A 104 -1.48 19.25 -25.29
C ASP A 104 -0.97 19.91 -24.00
N LEU A 105 -1.89 20.22 -23.09
CA LEU A 105 -1.61 20.78 -21.77
C LEU A 105 -2.42 20.04 -20.71
N ALA A 106 -1.89 19.96 -19.50
CA ALA A 106 -2.64 19.58 -18.32
C ALA A 106 -2.22 20.40 -17.09
N ILE A 107 -3.17 20.56 -16.16
CA ILE A 107 -2.87 21.02 -14.81
C ILE A 107 -2.67 19.80 -13.92
N VAL A 108 -1.57 19.80 -13.17
CA VAL A 108 -1.22 18.77 -12.20
C VAL A 108 -1.16 19.39 -10.82
N GLY A 109 -1.84 18.75 -9.87
CA GLY A 109 -1.63 18.99 -8.45
C GLY A 109 -0.61 18.01 -7.89
N ALA A 110 0.39 18.50 -7.18
CA ALA A 110 1.32 17.64 -6.45
C ALA A 110 1.70 18.27 -5.11
N SER A 111 1.89 17.42 -4.10
CA SER A 111 2.29 17.79 -2.74
C SER A 111 3.59 17.09 -2.36
N VAL A 112 4.22 17.52 -1.27
CA VAL A 112 5.48 16.94 -0.77
C VAL A 112 5.24 16.39 0.63
N GLY A 113 5.77 15.20 0.89
CA GLY A 113 5.67 14.51 2.19
C GLY A 113 4.25 14.13 2.57
N GLY A 114 3.35 13.97 1.59
CA GLY A 114 1.93 13.71 1.86
C GLY A 114 1.24 14.84 2.62
N SER A 115 1.70 16.09 2.45
CA SER A 115 1.10 17.25 3.11
C SER A 115 -0.31 17.59 2.59
N GLU A 116 -0.67 17.08 1.42
CA GLU A 116 -1.91 17.39 0.68
C GLU A 116 -2.07 18.89 0.35
N GLN A 117 -1.01 19.68 0.56
CA GLN A 117 -0.94 21.08 0.18
C GLN A 117 -0.51 21.21 -1.27
N SER A 118 -1.38 20.75 -2.19
CA SER A 118 -1.10 20.67 -3.61
C SER A 118 -0.67 22.01 -4.18
N GLN A 119 0.50 22.03 -4.82
CA GLN A 119 0.90 23.10 -5.73
C GLN A 119 0.45 22.76 -7.15
N LEU A 120 0.20 23.79 -7.96
CA LEU A 120 -0.24 23.64 -9.34
C LEU A 120 0.94 23.73 -10.30
N PHE A 121 1.01 22.76 -11.20
CA PHE A 121 1.99 22.70 -12.28
C PHE A 121 1.27 22.63 -13.62
N LEU A 122 1.82 23.29 -14.63
CA LEU A 122 1.44 23.10 -16.02
C LEU A 122 2.42 22.12 -16.66
N VAL A 123 1.90 21.10 -17.30
CA VAL A 123 2.66 20.06 -18.02
C VAL A 123 2.13 19.84 -19.42
#